data_AF-A0A8E7EGG7-F1
#
_entry.id   AF-A0A8E7EGG7-F1
#
_cell.length_a   1.000
_cell.length_b   1.000
_cell.length_c   1.000
_cell.angle_alpha   90.00
_cell.angle_beta   90.00
_cell.angle_gamma   90.00
#
_symmetry.space_group_name_H-M   'P 1'
#
loop_
_entity.id
_entity.type
_entity.pdbx_description
1 polymer ?
#
loop_
_entity_poly.entity_id
_entity_poly.type
_entity_poly.pdbx_seq_one_letter_code
_entity_poly.pdbx_strand_id
1 'polypeptide(L)'
;MSQYVKVGRLLAGEEGWIRIMKDGSGEIGRIHQSDILLTLAGMGPVERLKLSSSGKSVRFVVQGLRLVVLAKQVRGMIRDWPKKKAALWREMEVME
;
A
#
# COMPACT_ATOMS: atom_id res chain seq x y z
N MET A 1 -7.06 -13.27 15.89
CA MET A 1 -5.78 -12.57 15.59
C MET A 1 -5.63 -12.38 14.08
N SER A 2 -5.01 -11.29 13.58
CA SER A 2 -4.74 -11.14 12.13
C SER A 2 -3.31 -11.56 11.79
N GLN A 3 -3.15 -12.40 10.76
CA GLN A 3 -1.83 -12.77 10.25
C GLN A 3 -1.50 -11.93 9.02
N TYR A 4 -0.25 -11.45 8.93
CA TYR A 4 0.24 -10.72 7.76
C TYR A 4 1.26 -11.55 6.99
N VAL A 5 1.01 -11.72 5.69
CA VAL A 5 1.92 -12.45 4.78
C VAL A 5 2.38 -11.49 3.70
N LYS A 6 3.68 -11.46 3.40
CA LYS A 6 4.20 -10.66 2.29
C LYS A 6 3.76 -11.30 0.97
N VAL A 7 3.12 -10.51 0.11
CA VAL A 7 2.54 -10.99 -1.16
C VAL A 7 3.03 -10.21 -2.38
N GLY A 8 3.88 -9.21 -2.19
CA GLY A 8 4.39 -8.42 -3.31
C GLY A 8 5.09 -7.13 -2.92
N ARG A 9 5.00 -6.14 -3.81
CA ARG A 9 5.65 -4.83 -3.66
C ARG A 9 4.81 -3.72 -4.29
N LEU A 10 4.93 -2.52 -3.74
CA LEU A 10 4.65 -1.30 -4.49
C LEU A 10 5.89 -0.90 -5.28
N LEU A 11 5.72 -0.63 -6.57
CA LEU A 11 6.77 -0.15 -7.47
C LEU A 11 6.43 1.23 -8.00
N ALA A 12 7.46 2.01 -8.29
CA ALA A 12 7.30 3.26 -9.01
C ALA A 12 6.78 2.99 -10.44
N GLY A 13 5.79 3.76 -10.87
CA GLY A 13 5.29 3.83 -12.23
C GLY A 13 5.52 5.21 -12.84
N GLU A 14 4.98 5.43 -14.03
CA GLU A 14 5.05 6.71 -14.73
C GLU A 14 4.09 7.72 -14.11
N GLU A 15 4.34 9.01 -14.33
CA GLU A 15 3.41 10.11 -13.99
C GLU A 15 2.85 10.06 -12.55
N GLY A 16 3.68 9.71 -11.57
CA GLY A 16 3.24 9.68 -10.17
C GLY A 16 2.36 8.48 -9.79
N TRP A 17 2.17 7.51 -10.69
CA TRP A 17 1.48 6.27 -10.38
C TRP A 17 2.36 5.30 -9.59
N ILE A 18 1.80 4.72 -8.54
CA ILE A 18 2.37 3.62 -7.78
C ILE A 18 1.72 2.33 -8.26
N ARG A 19 2.51 1.41 -8.80
CA ARG A 19 2.06 0.10 -9.28
C ARG A 19 1.98 -0.88 -8.12
N ILE A 20 0.83 -1.53 -7.95
CA ILE A 20 0.62 -2.58 -6.94
C ILE A 20 0.96 -3.92 -7.61
N MET A 21 2.13 -4.47 -7.29
CA MET A 21 2.62 -5.72 -7.86
C MET A 21 2.45 -6.86 -6.87
N LYS A 22 1.73 -7.91 -7.27
CA LYS A 22 1.61 -9.17 -6.54
C LYS A 22 2.61 -10.18 -7.12
N ASP A 23 3.41 -10.80 -6.24
CA ASP A 23 4.39 -11.80 -6.65
C ASP A 23 3.68 -12.97 -7.36
N GLY A 24 4.17 -13.34 -8.55
CA GLY A 24 3.58 -14.39 -9.40
C GLY A 24 2.32 -14.00 -10.19
N SER A 25 1.67 -12.86 -9.91
CA SER A 25 0.47 -12.40 -10.65
C SER A 25 0.68 -11.11 -11.43
N GLY A 26 1.77 -10.38 -11.18
CA GLY A 26 2.05 -9.11 -11.86
C GLY A 26 1.28 -7.94 -11.24
N GLU A 27 0.91 -6.97 -12.08
CA GLU A 27 0.23 -5.75 -11.63
C GLU A 27 -1.25 -6.02 -11.38
N ILE A 28 -1.72 -5.70 -10.17
CA ILE A 28 -3.13 -5.91 -9.77
C ILE A 28 -3.89 -4.59 -9.56
N GLY A 29 -3.21 -3.45 -9.68
CA GLY A 29 -3.80 -2.13 -9.52
C GLY A 29 -2.77 -1.02 -9.46
N ARG A 30 -3.26 0.22 -9.35
CA ARG A 30 -2.45 1.44 -9.21
C ARG A 30 -3.05 2.37 -8.17
N ILE A 31 -2.18 3.17 -7.55
CA ILE A 31 -2.54 4.25 -6.61
C ILE A 31 -1.73 5.49 -7.03
N HIS A 32 -2.36 6.66 -7.14
CA HIS A 32 -1.60 7.87 -7.44
C HIS A 32 -0.86 8.37 -6.18
N GLN A 33 0.32 8.96 -6.34
CA GLN A 33 1.12 9.47 -5.21
C GLN A 33 0.35 10.50 -4.37
N SER A 34 -0.49 11.34 -4.99
CA SER A 34 -1.33 12.31 -4.25
C SER A 34 -2.22 11.61 -3.23
N ASP A 35 -2.89 10.53 -3.62
CA ASP A 35 -3.88 9.83 -2.79
C ASP A 35 -3.22 9.24 -1.56
N ILE A 36 -2.06 8.60 -1.75
CA ILE A 36 -1.32 8.02 -0.63
C ILE A 36 -0.69 9.09 0.26
N LEU A 37 -0.26 10.23 -0.29
CA LEU A 37 0.25 11.36 0.50
C LEU A 37 -0.83 12.01 1.36
N LEU A 38 -2.00 12.26 0.78
CA LEU A 38 -3.16 12.78 1.50
C LEU A 38 -3.57 11.81 2.63
N THR A 39 -3.61 10.51 2.33
CA THR A 39 -3.88 9.48 3.35
C THR A 39 -2.82 9.51 4.47
N LEU A 40 -1.54 9.61 4.12
CA LEU A 40 -0.43 9.66 5.09
C LEU A 40 -0.42 10.95 5.92
N ALA A 41 -1.04 12.02 5.44
CA ALA A 41 -1.26 13.28 6.15
C ALA A 41 -2.54 13.27 7.00
N GLY A 42 -3.33 12.19 6.95
CA GLY A 42 -4.63 12.10 7.64
C GLY A 42 -5.71 12.97 6.98
N MET A 43 -5.52 13.38 5.73
CA MET A 43 -6.42 14.27 5.01
C MET A 43 -7.33 13.50 4.05
N GLY A 44 -8.63 13.79 4.17
CA GLY A 44 -9.71 13.35 3.29
C GLY A 44 -10.23 11.93 3.54
N PRO A 45 -11.43 11.59 3.04
CA PRO A 45 -11.69 10.23 2.62
C PRO A 45 -10.99 10.01 1.27
N VAL A 46 -9.87 9.31 1.28
CA VAL A 46 -9.47 8.56 0.09
C VAL A 46 -10.19 7.22 0.22
N GLU A 47 -11.33 7.07 -0.44
CA GLU A 47 -12.29 5.96 -0.22
C GLU A 47 -11.64 4.56 -0.17
N ARG A 48 -10.52 4.40 -0.87
CA ARG A 48 -9.80 3.11 -0.99
C ARG A 48 -8.59 2.97 -0.09
N LEU A 49 -8.13 4.02 0.59
CA LEU A 49 -6.93 4.02 1.43
C LEU A 49 -7.26 4.46 2.86
N LYS A 50 -6.80 3.69 3.84
CA LYS A 50 -7.00 3.99 5.26
C LYS A 50 -5.68 3.96 6.01
N LEU A 51 -5.30 5.07 6.62
CA LEU A 51 -4.21 5.10 7.58
C LEU A 51 -4.65 4.33 8.84
N SER A 52 -3.80 3.44 9.35
CA SER A 52 -4.08 2.76 10.61
C SER A 52 -4.07 3.73 11.78
N SER A 53 -4.76 3.38 12.87
CA SER A 53 -4.85 4.21 14.09
C SER A 53 -3.48 4.58 14.67
N SER A 54 -2.47 3.73 14.51
CA SER A 54 -1.09 4.01 14.94
C SER A 54 -0.29 4.87 13.95
N GLY A 55 -0.83 5.18 12.77
CA GLY A 55 -0.14 5.90 11.70
C GLY A 55 0.99 5.11 11.02
N LYS A 56 1.17 3.84 11.37
CA LYS A 56 2.32 3.02 10.93
C LYS A 56 2.09 2.30 9.60
N SER A 57 0.85 2.19 9.15
CA SER A 57 0.50 1.46 7.93
C SER A 57 -0.68 2.06 7.20
N VAL A 58 -0.70 1.88 5.88
CA VAL A 58 -1.85 2.19 5.03
C VAL A 58 -2.48 0.88 4.60
N ARG A 59 -3.80 0.77 4.75
CA ARG A 59 -4.61 -0.39 4.38
C ARG A 59 -5.49 -0.04 3.20
N PHE A 60 -5.70 -0.98 2.29
CA PHE A 60 -6.55 -0.79 1.13
C PHE A 60 -7.05 -2.13 0.59
N VAL A 61 -8.12 -2.08 -0.22
CA VAL A 61 -8.68 -3.27 -0.88
C VAL A 61 -8.52 -3.15 -2.38
N VAL A 62 -7.92 -4.18 -3.00
CA VAL A 62 -7.71 -4.27 -4.45
C VAL A 62 -8.04 -5.69 -4.88
N GLN A 63 -8.92 -5.86 -5.87
CA GLN A 63 -9.39 -7.17 -6.35
C GLN A 63 -9.86 -8.09 -5.20
N GLY A 64 -10.56 -7.55 -4.21
CA GLY A 64 -11.05 -8.29 -3.03
C GLY A 64 -9.98 -8.66 -2.00
N LEU A 65 -8.70 -8.33 -2.22
CA LEU A 65 -7.62 -8.58 -1.27
C LEU A 65 -7.47 -7.41 -0.30
N ARG A 66 -7.49 -7.69 1.00
CA ARG A 66 -7.11 -6.73 2.05
C ARG A 66 -5.58 -6.63 2.12
N LEU A 67 -5.06 -5.50 1.69
CA LEU A 67 -3.63 -5.25 1.54
C LEU A 67 -3.16 -4.17 2.51
N VAL A 68 -1.90 -4.28 2.91
CA VAL A 68 -1.25 -3.38 3.87
C VAL A 68 0.15 -3.05 3.39
N VAL A 69 0.53 -1.79 3.57
CA VAL A 69 1.91 -1.31 3.36
C VAL A 69 2.37 -0.48 4.55
N LEU A 70 3.67 -0.52 4.84
CA LEU A 70 4.24 0.25 5.93
C LEU A 70 4.40 1.72 5.52
N ALA A 71 3.85 2.63 6.32
CA ALA A 71 3.88 4.07 6.05
C ALA A 71 5.33 4.58 5.92
N LYS A 72 6.26 4.06 6.72
CA LYS A 72 7.70 4.38 6.63
C LYS A 72 8.29 3.99 5.26
N GLN A 73 7.92 2.83 4.71
CA GLN A 73 8.41 2.38 3.41
C GLN A 73 7.82 3.21 2.27
N VAL A 74 6.53 3.53 2.34
CA VAL A 74 5.88 4.39 1.35
C VAL A 74 6.50 5.78 1.35
N ARG A 75 6.71 6.40 2.52
CA ARG A 75 7.39 7.70 2.61
C ARG A 75 8.80 7.66 2.02
N GLY A 76 9.56 6.60 2.32
CA GLY A 76 10.89 6.39 1.73
C GLY A 76 10.85 6.17 0.21
N MET A 77 9.83 5.48 -0.29
CA MET A 77 9.60 5.28 -1.72
C MET A 77 9.31 6.59 -2.45
N ILE A 78 8.47 7.45 -1.89
CA ILE A 78 8.13 8.77 -2.46
C ILE A 78 9.34 9.70 -2.42
N ARG A 79 10.03 9.78 -1.27
CA ARG A 79 11.20 10.65 -1.11
C ARG A 79 12.33 10.29 -2.07
N ASP A 80 12.58 8.99 -2.25
CA ASP A 80 13.72 8.48 -3.03
C ASP A 80 13.25 7.93 -4.40
N TRP A 81 12.17 8.48 -4.94
CA TRP A 81 11.55 8.07 -6.20
C TRP A 81 12.52 8.20 -7.39
N PRO A 82 12.48 7.29 -8.40
CA PRO A 82 11.71 6.05 -8.49
C PRO A 82 12.47 4.82 -7.94
N LYS A 83 13.51 5.02 -7.12
CA LYS A 83 14.51 3.97 -6.81
C LYS A 83 14.04 2.96 -5.76
N LYS A 84 13.24 3.42 -4.79
CA LYS A 84 12.80 2.60 -3.65
C LYS A 84 11.44 1.94 -3.91
N LYS A 85 11.22 0.85 -3.18
CA LYS A 85 10.03 -0.02 -3.26
C LYS A 85 9.45 -0.16 -1.86
N ALA A 86 8.14 -0.40 -1.73
CA ALA A 86 7.54 -0.78 -0.45
C ALA A 86 7.09 -2.24 -0.49
N ALA A 87 7.18 -2.96 0.63
CA ALA A 87 6.66 -4.32 0.71
C ALA A 87 5.13 -4.28 0.80
N LEU A 88 4.47 -5.19 0.06
CA LEU A 88 3.02 -5.37 0.07
C LEU A 88 2.69 -6.61 0.91
N TRP A 89 1.80 -6.44 1.88
CA TRP A 89 1.37 -7.48 2.80
C TRP A 89 -0.13 -7.73 2.62
N ARG A 90 -0.56 -8.98 2.77
CA ARG A 90 -1.97 -9.37 2.83
C ARG A 90 -2.35 -9.60 4.29
N GLU A 91 -3.48 -9.04 4.70
CA GLU A 91 -4.11 -9.35 5.98
C GLU A 91 -4.98 -10.61 5.81
N MET A 92 -4.74 -11.61 6.66
CA MET A 92 -5.55 -12.82 6.76
C MET A 92 -6.32 -12.79 8.08
N GLU A 93 -7.64 -12.97 8.01
CA GLU A 93 -8.44 -13.28 9.19
C GLU A 93 -8.15 -14.72 9.59
N VAL A 94 -7.74 -14.94 10.83
CA VAL A 94 -7.69 -16.27 11.42
C VAL A 94 -9.07 -16.52 12.00
N MET A 95 -9.81 -17.47 11.43
CA MET A 95 -11.02 -18.02 12.06
C MET A 95 -10.55 -18.95 13.19
N GLU A 96 -10.95 -18.64 14.43
CA GLU A 96 -10.78 -19.51 15.59
C GLU A 96 -11.79 -20.66 15.58
#